data_AF-A0A4S2EEW2-F1
#
_entry.id   AF-A0A4S2EEW2-F1
#
_cell.length_a   1.000
_cell.length_b   1.000
_cell.length_c   1.000
_cell.angle_alpha   90.00
_cell.angle_beta   90.00
_cell.angle_gamma   90.00
#
_symmetry.space_group_name_H-M   'P 1'
#
loop_
_entity.id
_entity.type
_entity.pdbx_description
1 polymer ?
#
loop_
_entity_poly.entity_id
_entity_poly.type
_entity_poly.pdbx_seq_one_letter_code
_entity_poly.pdbx_strand_id
1 'polypeptide(L)'
;MRPLSHATGGMGDIVINYKNLTLMLEVTLMNSQAQKRGEWEPVLRHATNLTVDEYPKNVITLFIADELDDNTVNIWRAVASVKLKASNKNEFADLVKIFPLENKELIDMLQNNSTEEKLLKAIDESYSKFAGSFDLGWRDAILDHANRGK
;
A
#
# COMPACT_ATOMS: atom_id res chain seq x y z
N MET A 1 -26.71 -10.97 -0.93
CA MET A 1 -25.60 -11.49 -1.77
C MET A 1 -24.79 -12.50 -0.96
N ARG A 2 -24.19 -13.53 -1.57
CA ARG A 2 -23.22 -14.45 -0.94
C ARG A 2 -21.90 -14.37 -1.71
N PRO A 3 -20.73 -14.37 -1.05
CA PRO A 3 -19.45 -14.44 -1.74
C PRO A 3 -19.31 -15.79 -2.45
N LEU A 4 -18.79 -15.79 -3.68
CA LEU A 4 -18.68 -16.97 -4.55
C LEU A 4 -17.23 -17.35 -4.87
N SER A 5 -16.31 -16.39 -4.87
CA SER A 5 -14.90 -16.59 -5.20
C SER A 5 -14.06 -15.43 -4.66
N HIS A 6 -12.74 -15.65 -4.57
CA HIS A 6 -11.76 -14.59 -4.34
C HIS A 6 -11.53 -13.75 -5.60
N ALA A 7 -10.99 -12.55 -5.44
CA ALA A 7 -10.55 -11.74 -6.57
C ALA A 7 -9.58 -12.55 -7.44
N THR A 8 -9.74 -12.48 -8.76
CA THR A 8 -8.78 -13.08 -9.70
C THR A 8 -7.43 -12.41 -9.56
N GLY A 9 -6.35 -13.19 -9.64
CA GLY A 9 -4.99 -12.68 -9.45
C GLY A 9 -4.68 -11.45 -10.31
N GLY A 10 -4.20 -10.38 -9.67
CA GLY A 10 -3.82 -9.12 -10.33
C GLY A 10 -4.61 -7.89 -9.89
N MET A 11 -5.72 -8.05 -9.16
CA MET A 11 -6.49 -6.95 -8.58
C MET A 11 -6.60 -7.12 -7.07
N GLY A 12 -6.67 -6.00 -6.33
CA GLY A 12 -6.92 -6.06 -4.88
C GLY A 12 -8.32 -6.56 -4.55
N ASP A 13 -8.52 -7.03 -3.33
CA ASP A 13 -9.74 -7.75 -2.94
C ASP A 13 -11.02 -6.93 -3.15
N ILE A 14 -11.01 -5.65 -2.72
CA ILE A 14 -12.13 -4.73 -2.88
C ILE A 14 -11.61 -3.35 -3.27
N VAL A 15 -12.11 -2.79 -4.37
CA VAL A 15 -11.79 -1.42 -4.82
C VAL A 15 -13.05 -0.57 -4.81
N ILE A 16 -13.00 0.56 -4.11
CA ILE A 16 -14.10 1.51 -3.94
C ILE A 16 -13.71 2.85 -4.57
N ASN A 17 -14.51 3.30 -5.52
CA ASN A 17 -14.27 4.52 -6.28
C ASN A 17 -15.13 5.68 -5.75
N TYR A 18 -14.50 6.61 -5.03
CA TYR A 18 -15.11 7.91 -4.70
C TYR A 18 -14.81 8.93 -5.79
N LYS A 19 -15.32 10.17 -5.64
CA LYS A 19 -15.07 11.25 -6.61
C LYS A 19 -13.58 11.62 -6.73
N ASN A 20 -12.89 11.76 -5.59
CA ASN A 20 -11.51 12.26 -5.51
C ASN A 20 -10.51 11.26 -4.90
N LEU A 21 -10.97 10.07 -4.52
CA LEU A 21 -10.19 9.02 -3.85
C LEU A 21 -10.58 7.64 -4.40
N THR A 22 -9.60 6.78 -4.60
CA THR A 22 -9.81 5.34 -4.78
C THR A 22 -9.29 4.64 -3.53
N LEU A 23 -10.16 3.87 -2.90
CA LEU A 23 -9.85 3.10 -1.69
C LEU A 23 -9.77 1.62 -2.07
N MET A 24 -8.64 0.98 -1.78
CA MET A 24 -8.46 -0.46 -1.93
C MET A 24 -8.41 -1.12 -0.56
N LEU A 25 -9.08 -2.26 -0.41
CA LEU A 25 -8.96 -3.14 0.75
C LEU A 25 -8.25 -4.42 0.30
N GLU A 26 -7.20 -4.79 1.02
CA GLU A 26 -6.48 -6.06 0.91
C GLU A 26 -6.59 -6.75 2.25
N VAL A 27 -7.26 -7.89 2.30
CA VAL A 27 -7.69 -8.54 3.55
C VAL A 27 -7.06 -9.91 3.66
N THR A 28 -6.44 -10.20 4.80
CA THR A 28 -5.79 -11.49 5.01
C THR A 28 -6.20 -12.15 6.33
N LEU A 29 -6.36 -13.47 6.28
CA LEU A 29 -6.48 -14.35 7.45
C LEU A 29 -5.13 -15.00 7.80
N MET A 30 -4.04 -14.64 7.13
CA MET A 30 -2.72 -15.14 7.45
C MET A 30 -2.27 -14.62 8.81
N ASN A 31 -1.68 -15.50 9.61
CA ASN A 31 -1.00 -15.11 10.83
C ASN A 31 0.22 -14.22 10.54
N SER A 32 0.67 -13.48 11.55
CA SER A 32 1.79 -12.53 11.48
C SER A 32 3.05 -13.11 10.80
N GLN A 33 3.40 -14.36 11.08
CA GLN A 33 4.59 -15.00 10.48
C GLN A 33 4.45 -15.34 8.98
N ALA A 34 3.23 -15.55 8.51
CA ALA A 34 2.95 -15.90 7.12
C ALA A 34 2.75 -14.66 6.22
N GLN A 35 2.32 -13.53 6.79
CA GLN A 35 2.07 -12.28 6.06
C GLN A 35 3.25 -11.84 5.18
N LYS A 36 4.49 -11.93 5.68
CA LYS A 36 5.68 -11.54 4.89
C LYS A 36 5.81 -12.33 3.59
N ARG A 37 5.48 -13.63 3.64
CA ARG A 37 5.64 -14.54 2.49
C ARG A 37 4.45 -14.45 1.56
N GLY A 38 3.25 -14.31 2.11
CA GLY A 38 2.02 -14.36 1.33
C GLY A 38 1.58 -13.01 0.77
N GLU A 39 1.79 -11.92 1.53
CA GLU A 39 1.10 -10.65 1.28
C GLU A 39 2.01 -9.55 0.77
N TRP A 40 3.33 -9.62 1.03
CA TRP A 40 4.19 -8.50 0.67
C TRP A 40 4.25 -8.23 -0.83
N GLU A 41 4.45 -9.27 -1.63
CA GLU A 41 4.47 -9.14 -3.09
C GLU A 41 3.12 -8.70 -3.65
N PRO A 42 2.00 -9.40 -3.38
CA PRO A 42 0.74 -9.09 -4.06
C PRO A 42 0.22 -7.72 -3.65
N VAL A 43 0.23 -7.38 -2.36
CA VAL A 43 -0.28 -6.10 -1.87
C VAL A 43 0.53 -4.94 -2.43
N LEU A 44 1.86 -5.05 -2.44
CA LEU A 44 2.72 -3.99 -2.99
C LEU A 44 2.48 -3.81 -4.50
N ARG A 45 2.38 -4.92 -5.25
CA ARG A 45 2.12 -4.89 -6.69
C ARG A 45 0.75 -4.29 -7.00
N HIS A 46 -0.31 -4.72 -6.31
CA HIS A 46 -1.66 -4.21 -6.51
C HIS A 46 -1.75 -2.72 -6.17
N ALA A 47 -1.21 -2.31 -5.02
CA ALA A 47 -1.23 -0.91 -4.60
C ALA A 47 -0.46 -0.01 -5.56
N THR A 48 0.70 -0.46 -6.04
CA THR A 48 1.53 0.29 -7.00
C THR A 48 0.82 0.43 -8.34
N ASN A 49 0.30 -0.67 -8.89
CA ASN A 49 -0.42 -0.64 -10.17
C ASN A 49 -1.65 0.26 -10.08
N LEU A 50 -2.46 0.13 -9.03
CA LEU A 50 -3.66 0.94 -8.85
C LEU A 50 -3.33 2.43 -8.70
N THR A 51 -2.25 2.77 -7.99
CA THR A 51 -1.79 4.16 -7.84
C THR A 51 -1.42 4.79 -9.19
N VAL A 52 -0.78 4.01 -10.08
CA VAL A 52 -0.48 4.45 -11.45
C VAL A 52 -1.76 4.54 -12.29
N ASP A 53 -2.63 3.54 -12.21
CA ASP A 53 -3.82 3.45 -13.04
C ASP A 53 -4.86 4.54 -12.74
N GLU A 54 -4.95 5.00 -11.50
CA GLU A 54 -5.93 5.99 -11.05
C GLU A 54 -5.41 7.44 -11.09
N TYR A 55 -4.16 7.68 -11.49
CA TYR A 55 -3.60 9.04 -11.56
C TYR A 55 -4.48 9.98 -12.41
N PRO A 56 -4.79 11.22 -11.95
CA PRO A 56 -4.22 11.93 -10.80
C PRO A 56 -5.00 11.77 -9.48
N LYS A 57 -5.92 10.80 -9.39
CA LYS A 57 -6.74 10.59 -8.20
C LYS A 57 -5.90 10.03 -7.05
N ASN A 58 -6.24 10.41 -5.82
CA ASN A 58 -5.58 9.86 -4.65
C ASN A 58 -5.93 8.37 -4.50
N VAL A 59 -4.95 7.54 -4.12
CA VAL A 59 -5.17 6.11 -3.84
C VAL A 59 -4.71 5.80 -2.43
N ILE A 60 -5.57 5.11 -1.66
CA ILE A 60 -5.24 4.58 -0.34
C ILE A 60 -5.56 3.09 -0.34
N THR A 61 -4.60 2.28 0.09
CA THR A 61 -4.78 0.85 0.33
C THR A 61 -4.83 0.60 1.84
N LEU A 62 -5.87 -0.07 2.31
CA LEU A 62 -5.95 -0.61 3.67
C LEU A 62 -5.56 -2.08 3.62
N PHE A 63 -4.49 -2.45 4.33
CA PHE A 63 -4.09 -3.82 4.53
C PHE A 63 -4.68 -4.31 5.86
N ILE A 64 -5.70 -5.15 5.79
CA ILE A 64 -6.54 -5.54 6.92
C ILE A 64 -6.21 -6.97 7.35
N ALA A 65 -5.87 -7.15 8.62
CA ALA A 65 -5.53 -8.47 9.17
C ALA A 65 -6.09 -8.65 10.58
N ASP A 66 -6.09 -9.89 11.07
CA ASP A 66 -6.47 -10.17 12.47
C ASP A 66 -5.39 -9.70 13.46
N GLU A 67 -4.13 -9.96 13.13
CA GLU A 67 -2.94 -9.51 13.85
C GLU A 67 -1.92 -8.99 12.82
N LEU A 68 -1.14 -7.97 13.18
CA LEU A 68 -0.11 -7.43 12.29
C LEU A 68 1.31 -7.82 12.75
N ASP A 69 2.16 -8.22 11.79
CA ASP A 69 3.61 -8.30 12.05
C ASP A 69 4.25 -6.89 12.06
N ASP A 70 5.06 -6.61 13.07
CA ASP A 70 5.72 -5.31 13.26
C ASP A 70 6.57 -4.85 12.07
N ASN A 71 7.22 -5.78 11.36
CA ASN A 71 8.02 -5.40 10.19
C ASN A 71 7.12 -5.12 8.99
N THR A 72 6.02 -5.87 8.84
CA THR A 72 4.99 -5.56 7.83
C THR A 72 4.47 -4.14 8.04
N VAL A 73 4.11 -3.76 9.28
CA VAL A 73 3.65 -2.40 9.61
C VAL A 73 4.69 -1.35 9.21
N ASN A 74 5.94 -1.54 9.62
CA ASN A 74 7.01 -0.57 9.35
C ASN A 74 7.40 -0.50 7.87
N ILE A 75 7.39 -1.62 7.14
CA ILE A 75 7.72 -1.65 5.72
C ILE A 75 6.64 -0.99 4.89
N TRP A 76 5.36 -1.20 5.19
CA TRP A 76 4.24 -0.48 4.57
C TRP A 76 4.34 1.03 4.74
N ARG A 77 4.88 1.48 5.88
CA ARG A 77 5.20 2.89 6.06
C ARG A 77 6.42 3.32 5.23
N ALA A 78 7.49 2.54 5.24
CA ALA A 78 8.75 2.88 4.57
C ALA A 78 8.61 2.96 3.04
N VAL A 79 7.82 2.07 2.42
CA VAL A 79 7.64 2.05 0.95
C VAL A 79 6.97 3.33 0.41
N ALA A 80 6.25 4.08 1.26
CA ALA A 80 5.70 5.37 0.86
C ALA A 80 6.78 6.41 0.51
N SER A 81 8.03 6.20 0.91
CA SER A 81 9.17 7.10 0.67
C SER A 81 9.97 6.79 -0.61
N VAL A 82 9.59 5.77 -1.37
CA VAL A 82 10.32 5.35 -2.56
C VAL A 82 9.43 5.33 -3.80
N LYS A 83 10.03 5.54 -4.96
CA LYS A 83 9.34 5.38 -6.26
C LYS A 83 9.24 3.90 -6.61
N LEU A 84 8.04 3.42 -6.87
CA LEU A 84 7.77 2.02 -7.21
C LEU A 84 7.30 1.90 -8.65
N LYS A 85 7.91 1.00 -9.41
CA LYS A 85 7.53 0.75 -10.80
C LYS A 85 6.30 -0.14 -10.86
N ALA A 86 5.29 0.27 -11.62
CA ALA A 86 4.16 -0.59 -11.90
C ALA A 86 4.60 -1.84 -12.68
N SER A 87 4.01 -3.00 -12.36
CA SER A 87 4.33 -4.25 -13.05
C SER A 87 3.61 -4.37 -14.39
N ASN A 88 2.52 -3.63 -14.58
CA ASN A 88 1.67 -3.65 -15.76
C ASN A 88 1.99 -2.54 -16.77
N LYS A 89 2.81 -1.55 -16.40
CA LYS A 89 3.12 -0.35 -17.21
C LYS A 89 4.57 0.09 -17.02
N ASN A 90 5.12 0.84 -17.97
CA ASN A 90 6.42 1.47 -17.84
C ASN A 90 6.33 2.84 -17.13
N GLU A 91 5.66 2.85 -15.98
CA GLU A 91 5.35 4.04 -15.19
C GLU A 91 5.69 3.77 -13.71
N PHE A 92 5.86 4.85 -12.94
CA PHE A 92 6.21 4.79 -11.52
C PHE A 92 5.12 5.47 -10.69
N ALA A 93 4.78 4.86 -9.57
CA ALA A 93 4.06 5.50 -8.49
C ALA A 93 5.06 6.25 -7.59
N ASP A 94 4.85 7.55 -7.43
CA ASP A 94 5.70 8.40 -6.59
C ASP A 94 5.36 8.29 -5.10
N LEU A 95 4.14 7.85 -4.77
CA LEU A 95 3.67 7.74 -3.39
C LEU A 95 2.65 6.60 -3.28
N VAL A 96 3.09 5.44 -2.78
CA VAL A 96 2.22 4.29 -2.55
C VAL A 96 1.79 4.25 -1.08
N LYS A 97 0.48 4.40 -0.82
CA LYS A 97 -0.09 4.49 0.53
C LYS A 97 -0.72 3.16 0.94
N ILE A 98 0.02 2.34 1.69
CA ILE A 98 -0.49 1.10 2.28
C ILE A 98 -0.55 1.30 3.79
N PHE A 99 -1.77 1.33 4.34
CA PHE A 99 -2.01 1.50 5.77
C PHE A 99 -2.46 0.17 6.38
N PRO A 100 -1.67 -0.41 7.31
CA PRO A 100 -2.08 -1.61 8.02
C PRO A 100 -3.15 -1.29 9.07
N LEU A 101 -4.18 -2.13 9.17
CA LEU A 101 -5.30 -1.99 10.09
C LEU A 101 -5.69 -3.36 10.65
N GLU A 102 -5.89 -3.47 11.95
CA GLU A 102 -6.40 -4.70 12.57
C GLU A 102 -7.93 -4.77 12.51
N ASN A 103 -8.47 -5.99 12.46
CA ASN A 103 -9.91 -6.23 12.52
C ASN A 103 -10.56 -5.58 13.74
N LYS A 104 -9.86 -5.56 14.89
CA LYS A 104 -10.36 -4.92 16.13
C LYS A 104 -10.59 -3.42 15.95
N GLU A 105 -9.68 -2.74 15.23
CA GLU A 105 -9.75 -1.30 14.99
C GLU A 105 -10.92 -0.98 14.04
N LEU A 106 -11.13 -1.83 13.03
CA LEU A 106 -12.29 -1.73 12.14
C LEU A 106 -13.61 -1.95 12.88
N ILE A 107 -13.67 -2.96 13.76
CA ILE A 107 -14.85 -3.24 14.60
C ILE A 107 -15.15 -2.04 15.50
N ASP A 108 -14.13 -1.47 16.14
CA ASP A 108 -14.27 -0.30 17.01
C ASP A 108 -14.80 0.91 16.23
N MET A 109 -14.32 1.14 15.00
CA MET A 109 -14.85 2.21 14.14
C MET A 109 -16.32 2.02 13.81
N LEU A 110 -16.73 0.80 13.46
CA LEU A 110 -18.11 0.45 13.13
C LEU A 110 -19.05 0.60 14.34
N GLN A 111 -18.63 0.16 15.53
CA GLN A 111 -19.43 0.25 16.75
C GLN A 111 -19.61 1.69 17.24
N ASN A 112 -18.60 2.53 17.03
CA ASN A 112 -18.61 3.93 17.48
C ASN A 112 -19.22 4.89 16.44
N ASN A 113 -19.85 4.38 15.36
CA ASN A 113 -20.36 5.18 14.24
C ASN A 113 -19.32 6.19 13.71
N SER A 114 -18.05 5.82 13.74
CA SER A 114 -16.97 6.67 13.25
C SER A 114 -16.87 6.55 11.74
N THR A 115 -16.99 7.68 11.05
CA THR A 115 -16.84 7.75 9.59
C THR A 115 -15.40 7.47 9.18
N GLU A 116 -15.23 6.66 8.14
CA GLU A 116 -13.94 6.37 7.51
C GLU A 116 -13.22 7.64 7.03
N GLU A 117 -13.96 8.71 6.70
CA GLU A 117 -13.41 9.98 6.22
C GLU A 117 -12.31 10.56 7.12
N LYS A 118 -12.48 10.47 8.44
CA LYS A 118 -11.49 10.98 9.40
C LYS A 118 -10.18 10.18 9.34
N LEU A 119 -10.29 8.85 9.27
CA LEU A 119 -9.14 7.97 9.15
C LEU A 119 -8.42 8.19 7.82
N LEU A 120 -9.17 8.19 6.72
CA LEU A 120 -8.62 8.38 5.37
C LEU A 120 -7.91 9.73 5.23
N LYS A 121 -8.48 10.79 5.81
CA LYS A 121 -7.82 12.11 5.88
C LYS A 121 -6.53 12.06 6.69
N ALA A 122 -6.54 11.45 7.87
CA ALA A 122 -5.35 11.33 8.72
C ALA A 122 -4.23 10.51 8.04
N ILE A 123 -4.60 9.43 7.33
CA ILE A 123 -3.67 8.65 6.50
C ILE A 123 -3.09 9.56 5.42
N ASP A 124 -3.94 10.25 4.65
CA ASP A 124 -3.51 11.09 3.53
C ASP A 124 -2.52 12.18 3.95
N GLU A 125 -2.85 12.92 5.01
CA GLU A 125 -2.00 13.97 5.60
C GLU A 125 -0.67 13.42 6.11
N SER A 126 -0.70 12.22 6.70
CA SER A 126 0.48 11.57 7.26
C SER A 126 1.43 11.04 6.18
N TYR A 127 0.89 10.43 5.12
CA TYR A 127 1.69 9.86 4.03
C TYR A 127 2.20 10.91 3.03
N SER A 128 1.44 12.00 2.82
CA SER A 128 1.86 13.06 1.88
C SER A 128 3.18 13.73 2.27
N LYS A 129 3.64 13.57 3.51
CA LYS A 129 4.96 14.02 3.97
C LYS A 129 6.13 13.29 3.31
N PHE A 130 5.89 12.11 2.73
CA PHE A 130 6.89 11.36 1.98
C PHE A 130 6.88 11.67 0.49
N ALA A 131 5.91 12.45 0.01
CA ALA A 131 5.91 12.92 -1.37
C ALA A 131 7.19 13.76 -1.59
N GLY A 132 8.06 13.31 -2.49
CA GLY A 132 9.37 13.95 -2.68
C GLY A 132 10.29 13.21 -3.64
N SER A 133 11.51 13.72 -3.80
CA SER A 133 12.51 13.17 -4.72
C SER A 133 13.19 11.94 -4.12
N PHE A 134 12.76 10.75 -4.52
CA PHE A 134 13.56 9.54 -4.39
C PHE A 134 14.50 9.42 -5.60
N ASP A 135 15.80 9.34 -5.36
CA ASP A 135 16.81 9.18 -6.41
C ASP A 135 16.86 7.73 -6.89
N LEU A 136 16.41 7.46 -8.12
CA LEU A 136 16.48 6.13 -8.73
C LEU A 136 17.92 5.71 -9.11
N GLY A 137 18.86 6.65 -9.16
CA GLY A 137 20.28 6.41 -9.48
C GLY A 137 21.13 5.97 -8.29
N TRP A 138 20.57 5.85 -7.08
CA TRP A 138 21.32 5.56 -5.85
C TRP A 138 22.20 4.32 -5.97
N ARG A 139 21.72 3.29 -6.67
CA ARG A 139 22.42 2.01 -6.80
C ARG A 139 23.66 2.15 -7.68
N ASP A 140 23.53 2.84 -8.80
CA ASP A 140 24.63 3.02 -9.75
C ASP A 140 25.69 3.94 -9.16
N ALA A 141 25.29 4.96 -8.39
CA ALA A 141 26.22 5.82 -7.65
C ALA A 141 27.13 5.04 -6.69
N ILE A 142 26.59 4.01 -6.00
CA ILE A 142 27.37 3.13 -5.12
C ILE A 142 28.36 2.29 -5.93
N LEU A 143 27.91 1.70 -7.04
CA LEU A 143 28.76 0.85 -7.88
C LEU A 143 29.89 1.66 -8.53
N ASP A 144 29.59 2.85 -9.02
CA ASP A 144 30.57 3.78 -9.57
C ASP A 144 31.62 4.16 -8.53
N HIS A 145 31.21 4.45 -7.30
CA HIS A 145 32.13 4.75 -6.21
C HIS A 145 33.06 3.56 -5.91
N ALA A 146 32.52 2.35 -5.84
CA ALA A 146 33.30 1.14 -5.56
C ALA A 146 34.33 0.81 -6.67
N ASN A 147 34.02 1.15 -7.93
CA ASN A 147 34.88 0.82 -9.08
C ASN A 147 35.98 1.87 -9.36
N ARG A 148 35.85 3.11 -8.86
CA ARG A 148 36.84 4.19 -9.03
C ARG A 148 38.13 4.01 -8.23
N GLY A 149 38.21 3.00 -7.35
CA GLY A 149 39.40 2.65 -6.56
C GLY A 149 40.29 1.55 -7.15
N LYS A 150 40.07 1.16 -8.40
CA LYS A 150 40.94 0.24 -9.16
C LYS A 150 41.78 0.99 -10.19
#